data_AF-A0A0R2MKI2-F1
#
_entry.id   AF-A0A0R2MKI2-F1
#
_cell.length_a   1.000
_cell.length_b   1.000
_cell.length_c   1.000
_cell.angle_alpha   90.00
_cell.angle_beta   90.00
_cell.angle_gamma   90.00
#
_symmetry.space_group_name_H-M   'P 1'
#
loop_
_entity.id
_entity.type
_entity.pdbx_description
1 polymer ?
#
loop_
_entity_poly.entity_id
_entity_poly.type
_entity_poly.pdbx_seq_one_letter_code
_entity_poly.pdbx_strand_id
1 'polypeptide(L)'
;MALSKLEELEATYEQYATIIEFRGLKRDTGLYGAYKNIKGKPYIILEPDQPEIDKQVILREEFMHFLTSVGLIVNQKQLNNRKQELLARRLAYKSAISIDDLIKCYNLGLQTNYEIAAELELPEDFVLNAINYFKTQVSNGTVYKGYRVNLSNTITFTKVRSKERIAIN
;
A
#
# COMPACT_ATOMS: atom_id res chain seq x y z
N MET A 1 -26.65 -1.45 1.73
CA MET A 1 -25.43 -1.12 2.49
C MET A 1 -24.35 -0.84 1.47
N ALA A 2 -23.55 0.21 1.65
CA ALA A 2 -22.30 0.34 0.90
C ALA A 2 -21.35 -0.76 1.41
N LEU A 3 -20.57 -1.35 0.50
CA LEU A 3 -19.55 -2.33 0.88
C LEU A 3 -18.45 -1.61 1.70
N SER A 4 -17.86 -2.30 2.67
CA SER A 4 -16.64 -1.84 3.32
C SER A 4 -15.47 -1.87 2.32
N LYS A 5 -14.40 -1.13 2.60
CA LYS A 5 -13.16 -1.19 1.79
C LYS A 5 -12.58 -2.60 1.71
N LEU A 6 -12.73 -3.40 2.77
CA LEU A 6 -12.28 -4.79 2.78
C LEU A 6 -13.13 -5.64 1.82
N GLU A 7 -14.46 -5.53 1.88
CA GLU A 7 -15.36 -6.28 1.00
C GLU A 7 -15.17 -5.90 -0.48
N GLU A 8 -14.95 -4.62 -0.79
CA GLU A 8 -14.62 -4.17 -2.16
C GLU A 8 -13.30 -4.79 -2.66
N LEU A 9 -12.30 -4.87 -1.76
CA LEU A 9 -10.99 -5.43 -2.07
C LEU A 9 -11.08 -6.94 -2.30
N GLU A 10 -11.83 -7.65 -1.44
CA GLU A 10 -12.10 -9.08 -1.58
C GLU A 10 -12.79 -9.37 -2.91
N ALA A 11 -13.90 -8.68 -3.22
CA ALA A 11 -14.62 -8.84 -4.48
C ALA A 11 -13.75 -8.58 -5.72
N THR A 12 -12.77 -7.69 -5.62
CA THR A 12 -11.81 -7.41 -6.70
C THR A 12 -10.80 -8.54 -6.85
N TYR A 13 -10.24 -9.04 -5.75
CA TYR A 13 -9.14 -10.01 -5.76
C TYR A 13 -9.61 -11.45 -5.93
N GLU A 14 -10.84 -11.77 -5.54
CA GLU A 14 -11.48 -13.08 -5.75
C GLU A 14 -11.58 -13.49 -7.22
N GLN A 15 -11.55 -12.52 -8.13
CA GLN A 15 -11.50 -12.76 -9.57
C GLN A 15 -10.21 -13.48 -10.00
N TYR A 16 -9.16 -13.44 -9.18
CA TYR A 16 -7.82 -13.95 -9.50
C TYR A 16 -7.31 -14.98 -8.49
N ALA A 17 -7.71 -14.89 -7.21
CA ALA A 17 -7.25 -15.78 -6.15
C ALA A 17 -8.39 -16.12 -5.18
N THR A 18 -8.43 -17.37 -4.71
CA THR A 18 -9.43 -17.76 -3.70
C THR A 18 -9.02 -17.19 -2.34
N ILE A 19 -9.88 -16.35 -1.76
CA ILE A 19 -9.67 -15.79 -0.41
C ILE A 19 -10.39 -16.68 0.59
N ILE A 20 -9.70 -17.07 1.66
CA ILE A 20 -10.26 -17.85 2.75
C ILE A 20 -9.80 -17.31 4.10
N GLU A 21 -10.67 -17.38 5.10
CA GLU A 21 -10.28 -17.16 6.49
C GLU A 21 -9.96 -18.50 7.17
N PHE A 22 -8.81 -18.57 7.83
CA PHE A 22 -8.39 -19.76 8.59
C PHE A 22 -8.05 -19.37 10.03
N ARG A 23 -8.91 -19.76 10.97
CA ARG A 23 -8.72 -19.50 12.40
C ARG A 23 -7.51 -20.28 12.92
N GLY A 24 -6.55 -19.55 13.50
CA GLY A 24 -5.34 -20.14 14.06
C GLY A 24 -4.11 -20.07 13.14
N LEU A 25 -4.21 -19.41 11.98
CA LEU A 25 -3.06 -19.09 11.13
C LEU A 25 -1.96 -18.41 11.96
N LYS A 26 -2.33 -17.44 12.79
CA LYS A 26 -1.41 -16.70 13.65
C LYS A 26 -0.76 -17.58 14.70
N ARG A 27 -1.55 -18.45 15.32
CA ARG A 27 -1.05 -19.39 16.33
C ARG A 27 -0.07 -20.39 15.72
N ASP A 28 -0.38 -20.91 14.55
CA ASP A 28 0.33 -22.02 13.95
C ASP A 28 1.59 -21.58 13.17
N THR A 29 1.57 -20.36 12.61
CA THR A 29 2.65 -19.85 11.73
C THR A 29 3.29 -18.55 12.19
N GLY A 30 2.66 -17.82 13.12
CA GLY A 30 3.06 -16.47 13.49
C GLY A 30 2.63 -15.38 12.51
N LEU A 31 1.91 -15.72 11.43
CA LEU A 31 1.48 -14.78 10.39
C LEU A 31 -0.02 -14.47 10.47
N TYR A 32 -0.41 -13.28 10.02
CA TYR A 32 -1.83 -12.89 9.91
C TYR A 32 -2.39 -13.05 8.51
N GLY A 33 -1.52 -13.24 7.51
CA GLY A 33 -1.85 -13.53 6.14
C GLY A 33 -0.85 -14.51 5.54
N ALA A 34 -1.26 -15.25 4.51
CA ALA A 34 -0.36 -16.04 3.70
C ALA A 34 -0.94 -16.31 2.31
N TYR A 35 -0.13 -16.04 1.28
CA TYR A 35 -0.35 -16.56 -0.07
C TYR A 35 0.20 -17.98 -0.23
N LYS A 36 -0.60 -18.87 -0.82
CA LYS A 36 -0.18 -20.24 -1.18
C LYS A 36 -0.68 -20.61 -2.57
N ASN A 37 0.19 -21.23 -3.36
CA ASN A 37 -0.23 -21.92 -4.57
C ASN A 37 -0.43 -23.42 -4.27
N ILE A 38 -1.67 -23.91 -4.39
CA ILE A 38 -2.02 -25.30 -4.13
C ILE A 38 -2.50 -25.92 -5.43
N LYS A 39 -1.71 -26.84 -5.98
CA LYS A 39 -2.02 -27.55 -7.24
C LYS A 39 -2.35 -26.60 -8.41
N GLY A 40 -1.61 -25.49 -8.52
CA GLY A 40 -1.79 -24.49 -9.57
C GLY A 40 -2.88 -23.45 -9.27
N LYS A 41 -3.57 -23.55 -8.13
CA LYS A 41 -4.60 -22.59 -7.71
C LYS A 41 -4.06 -21.63 -6.64
N PRO A 42 -4.20 -20.31 -6.84
CA PRO A 42 -3.78 -19.31 -5.85
C PRO A 42 -4.80 -19.17 -4.72
N TYR A 43 -4.32 -19.27 -3.49
CA TYR A 43 -5.07 -19.06 -2.26
C TYR A 43 -4.45 -17.91 -1.46
N ILE A 44 -5.28 -17.01 -0.97
CA ILE A 44 -4.91 -16.01 0.04
C ILE A 44 -5.64 -16.39 1.32
N ILE A 45 -4.87 -16.60 2.38
CA ILE A 45 -5.36 -17.06 3.68
C ILE A 45 -5.22 -15.90 4.64
N LEU A 46 -6.31 -15.52 5.32
CA LEU A 46 -6.33 -14.47 6.33
C LEU A 46 -6.68 -15.05 7.70
N GLU A 47 -6.09 -14.49 8.75
CA GLU A 47 -6.56 -14.73 10.12
C GLU A 47 -7.85 -13.91 10.36
N PRO A 48 -8.99 -14.55 10.70
CA PRO A 48 -10.27 -13.86 10.89
C PRO A 48 -10.27 -12.85 12.06
N ASP A 49 -9.54 -13.15 13.13
CA ASP A 49 -9.56 -12.37 14.37
C ASP A 49 -8.62 -11.15 14.29
N GLN A 50 -8.89 -10.27 13.33
CA GLN A 50 -8.15 -9.03 13.06
C GLN A 50 -9.14 -7.89 12.74
N PRO A 51 -8.83 -6.63 13.10
CA PRO A 51 -9.58 -5.47 12.63
C PRO A 51 -9.64 -5.43 11.10
N GLU A 52 -10.74 -4.95 10.52
CA GLU A 52 -10.92 -4.88 9.05
C GLU A 52 -9.84 -4.03 8.38
N ILE A 53 -9.43 -2.93 9.01
CA ILE A 53 -8.35 -2.05 8.51
C ILE A 53 -7.02 -2.80 8.38
N ASP A 54 -6.74 -3.74 9.28
CA ASP A 54 -5.54 -4.57 9.26
C ASP A 54 -5.67 -5.66 8.19
N LYS A 55 -6.84 -6.33 8.12
CA LYS A 55 -7.13 -7.32 7.07
C LYS A 55 -6.99 -6.74 5.68
N GLN A 56 -7.43 -5.49 5.46
CA GLN A 56 -7.29 -4.77 4.20
C GLN A 56 -5.82 -4.68 3.75
N VAL A 57 -4.90 -4.30 4.64
CA VAL A 57 -3.50 -4.12 4.26
C VAL A 57 -2.78 -5.47 4.12
N ILE A 58 -3.14 -6.46 4.95
CA ILE A 58 -2.64 -7.83 4.83
C ILE A 58 -3.08 -8.43 3.49
N LEU A 59 -4.35 -8.30 3.13
CA LEU A 59 -4.88 -8.80 1.85
C LEU A 59 -4.16 -8.17 0.65
N ARG A 60 -3.87 -6.86 0.70
CA ARG A 60 -3.05 -6.19 -0.32
C ARG A 60 -1.65 -6.77 -0.42
N GLU A 61 -0.97 -6.99 0.70
CA GLU A 61 0.38 -7.57 0.73
C GLU A 61 0.37 -9.00 0.16
N GLU A 62 -0.55 -9.85 0.60
CA GLU A 62 -0.66 -11.23 0.10
C GLU A 62 -1.05 -11.32 -1.38
N PHE A 63 -1.89 -10.40 -1.86
CA PHE A 63 -2.21 -10.33 -3.29
C PHE A 63 -1.02 -9.85 -4.12
N MET A 64 -0.22 -8.90 -3.64
CA MET A 64 1.02 -8.49 -4.31
C MET A 64 2.07 -9.61 -4.26
N HIS A 65 2.10 -10.39 -3.18
CA HIS A 65 2.91 -11.60 -3.08
C HIS A 65 2.52 -12.62 -4.13
N PHE A 66 1.23 -12.87 -4.33
CA PHE A 66 0.73 -13.68 -5.43
C PHE A 66 1.28 -13.19 -6.78
N LEU A 67 1.03 -11.92 -7.14
CA LEU A 67 1.40 -11.37 -8.46
C LEU A 67 2.91 -11.39 -8.72
N THR A 68 3.72 -11.14 -7.69
CA THR A 68 5.19 -11.20 -7.78
C THR A 68 5.70 -12.65 -7.83
N SER A 69 5.08 -13.56 -7.08
CA SER A 69 5.43 -14.99 -7.00
C SER A 69 4.99 -15.82 -8.19
N VAL A 70 3.99 -15.39 -8.97
CA VAL A 70 3.65 -16.03 -10.26
C VAL A 70 4.34 -15.37 -11.46
N GLY A 71 5.15 -14.34 -11.20
CA GLY A 71 5.98 -13.68 -12.20
C GLY A 71 5.20 -12.79 -13.15
N LEU A 72 3.96 -12.41 -12.79
CA LEU A 72 3.16 -11.46 -13.55
C LEU A 72 3.76 -10.04 -13.50
N ILE A 73 4.42 -9.69 -12.38
CA ILE A 73 5.06 -8.38 -12.21
C ILE A 73 6.59 -8.46 -12.34
N VAL A 74 7.19 -9.65 -12.18
CA VAL A 74 8.65 -9.81 -12.11
C VAL A 74 9.14 -11.10 -12.76
N ASN A 75 10.28 -11.03 -13.45
CA ASN A 75 10.99 -12.24 -13.87
C ASN A 75 11.70 -12.90 -12.67
N GLN A 76 11.09 -13.97 -12.14
CA GLN A 76 11.50 -14.62 -10.88
C GLN A 76 12.90 -15.22 -10.87
N LYS A 77 13.51 -15.49 -12.04
CA LYS A 77 14.80 -16.21 -12.15
C LYS A 77 15.98 -15.52 -11.44
N GLN A 78 15.82 -14.31 -10.89
CA GLN A 78 16.91 -13.51 -10.34
C GLN A 78 16.65 -12.89 -8.94
N LEU A 79 15.47 -13.03 -8.34
CA LEU A 79 15.17 -12.41 -7.04
C LEU A 79 15.10 -13.44 -5.91
N ASN A 80 15.85 -13.17 -4.83
CA ASN A 80 15.73 -13.94 -3.58
C ASN A 80 14.45 -13.57 -2.80
N ASN A 81 14.03 -14.44 -1.90
CA ASN A 81 12.77 -14.31 -1.13
C ASN A 81 12.64 -12.94 -0.44
N ARG A 82 13.72 -12.43 0.17
CA ARG A 82 13.72 -11.13 0.86
C ARG A 82 13.45 -9.96 -0.09
N LYS A 83 13.93 -10.00 -1.33
CA LYS A 83 13.65 -8.96 -2.33
C LYS A 83 12.22 -9.04 -2.84
N GLN A 84 11.67 -10.24 -2.98
CA GLN A 84 10.27 -10.44 -3.36
C GLN A 84 9.33 -9.90 -2.27
N GLU A 85 9.59 -10.23 -1.01
CA GLU A 85 8.89 -9.70 0.16
C GLU A 85 8.87 -8.16 0.17
N LEU A 86 10.04 -7.55 0.07
CA LEU A 86 10.14 -6.09 0.05
C LEU A 86 9.41 -5.47 -1.14
N LEU A 87 9.41 -6.14 -2.29
CA LEU A 87 8.70 -5.66 -3.47
C LEU A 87 7.18 -5.76 -3.29
N ALA A 88 6.66 -6.90 -2.82
CA ALA A 88 5.24 -7.10 -2.56
C ALA A 88 4.70 -6.03 -1.61
N ARG A 89 5.43 -5.77 -0.52
CA ARG A 89 5.11 -4.71 0.44
C ARG A 89 5.08 -3.30 -0.18
N ARG A 90 6.07 -2.96 -1.01
CA ARG A 90 6.10 -1.67 -1.74
C ARG A 90 4.94 -1.52 -2.72
N LEU A 91 4.56 -2.61 -3.39
CA LEU A 91 3.41 -2.62 -4.28
C LEU A 91 2.10 -2.50 -3.49
N ALA A 92 2.02 -3.08 -2.29
CA ALA A 92 0.88 -2.92 -1.39
C ALA A 92 0.72 -1.45 -0.95
N TYR A 93 1.81 -0.75 -0.62
CA TYR A 93 1.77 0.69 -0.35
C TYR A 93 1.22 1.48 -1.54
N LYS A 94 1.69 1.18 -2.75
CA LYS A 94 1.24 1.84 -3.99
C LYS A 94 -0.20 1.51 -4.36
N SER A 95 -0.71 0.35 -3.97
CA SER A 95 -2.10 -0.03 -4.23
C SER A 95 -3.07 0.64 -3.25
N ALA A 96 -2.60 0.95 -2.04
CA ALA A 96 -3.39 1.56 -0.97
C ALA A 96 -3.34 3.09 -0.96
N ILE A 97 -2.21 3.70 -1.34
CA ILE A 97 -1.97 5.14 -1.22
C ILE A 97 -1.35 5.66 -2.51
N SER A 98 -1.91 6.73 -3.05
CA SER A 98 -1.31 7.51 -4.14
C SER A 98 -0.75 8.85 -3.65
N ILE A 99 0.09 9.48 -4.46
CA ILE A 99 0.55 10.87 -4.17
C ILE A 99 -0.64 11.85 -4.19
N ASP A 100 -1.68 11.56 -5.00
CA ASP A 100 -2.90 12.37 -5.04
C ASP A 100 -3.67 12.28 -3.72
N ASP A 101 -3.73 11.11 -3.09
CA ASP A 101 -4.34 10.93 -1.76
C ASP A 101 -3.60 11.74 -0.69
N LEU A 102 -2.27 11.75 -0.75
CA LEU A 102 -1.45 12.54 0.17
C LEU A 102 -1.62 14.05 -0.06
N ILE A 103 -1.78 14.49 -1.32
CA ILE A 103 -2.14 15.88 -1.64
C ILE A 103 -3.54 16.23 -1.12
N LYS A 104 -4.51 15.31 -1.25
CA LYS A 104 -5.86 15.50 -0.69
C LYS A 104 -5.79 15.70 0.82
N CYS A 105 -5.09 14.83 1.54
CA CYS A 105 -4.91 14.95 2.99
C CYS A 105 -4.25 16.28 3.37
N TYR A 106 -3.22 16.68 2.62
CA TYR A 106 -2.58 18.00 2.82
C TYR A 106 -3.56 19.16 2.63
N ASN A 107 -4.40 19.13 1.60
CA ASN A 107 -5.39 20.18 1.34
C ASN A 107 -6.48 20.26 2.42
N LEU A 108 -6.74 19.14 3.12
CA LEU A 108 -7.61 19.09 4.31
C LEU A 108 -6.91 19.60 5.58
N GLY A 109 -5.61 19.91 5.51
CA GLY A 109 -4.83 20.35 6.66
C GLY A 109 -4.30 19.22 7.55
N LEU A 110 -4.38 17.96 7.09
CA LEU A 110 -3.89 16.79 7.82
C LEU A 110 -2.36 16.70 7.68
N GLN A 111 -1.64 16.60 8.80
CA GLN A 111 -0.17 16.70 8.81
C GLN A 111 0.52 15.52 9.50
N THR A 112 -0.19 14.81 10.38
CA THR A 112 0.34 13.66 11.12
C THR A 112 0.00 12.34 10.45
N ASN A 113 0.81 11.31 10.69
CA ASN A 113 0.52 9.96 10.16
C ASN A 113 -0.81 9.44 10.69
N TYR A 114 -1.13 9.70 11.96
CA TYR A 114 -2.40 9.36 12.58
C TYR A 114 -3.60 9.98 11.83
N GLU A 115 -3.55 11.28 11.52
CA GLU A 115 -4.63 11.96 10.78
C GLU A 115 -4.78 11.41 9.37
N ILE A 116 -3.67 11.17 8.67
CA ILE A 116 -3.67 10.60 7.32
C ILE A 116 -4.24 9.16 7.36
N ALA A 117 -3.85 8.37 8.36
CA ALA A 117 -4.33 7.02 8.57
C ALA A 117 -5.83 6.98 8.84
N ALA A 118 -6.35 7.91 9.65
CA ALA A 118 -7.78 8.05 9.88
C ALA A 118 -8.54 8.43 8.58
N GLU A 119 -8.07 9.42 7.82
CA GLU A 119 -8.71 9.85 6.57
C GLU A 119 -8.67 8.78 5.47
N LEU A 120 -7.60 7.99 5.41
CA LEU A 120 -7.45 6.91 4.42
C LEU A 120 -8.03 5.57 4.89
N GLU A 121 -8.47 5.49 6.16
CA GLU A 121 -8.90 4.26 6.84
C GLU A 121 -7.86 3.14 6.68
N LEU A 122 -6.63 3.45 7.08
CA LEU A 122 -5.47 2.55 7.05
C LEU A 122 -4.82 2.48 8.43
N PRO A 123 -4.12 1.39 8.77
CA PRO A 123 -3.31 1.35 9.99
C PRO A 123 -2.20 2.41 9.96
N GLU A 124 -1.97 3.09 11.08
CA GLU A 124 -0.97 4.18 11.17
C GLU A 124 0.43 3.71 10.79
N ASP A 125 0.86 2.53 11.27
CA ASP A 125 2.16 1.96 10.93
C ASP A 125 2.30 1.68 9.43
N PHE A 126 1.21 1.28 8.76
CA PHE A 126 1.21 1.08 7.32
C PHE A 126 1.40 2.41 6.58
N VAL A 127 0.69 3.46 7.01
CA VAL A 127 0.84 4.82 6.44
C VAL A 127 2.25 5.38 6.66
N LEU A 128 2.81 5.25 7.87
CA LEU A 128 4.17 5.66 8.17
C LEU A 128 5.17 4.97 7.23
N ASN A 129 5.06 3.65 7.07
CA ASN A 129 5.95 2.89 6.20
C ASN A 129 5.77 3.24 4.72
N ALA A 130 4.53 3.47 4.28
CA ALA A 130 4.23 3.92 2.92
C ALA A 130 4.81 5.30 2.63
N ILE A 131 4.67 6.26 3.56
CA ILE A 131 5.27 7.60 3.45
C ILE A 131 6.79 7.50 3.36
N ASN A 132 7.42 6.71 4.23
CA ASN A 132 8.87 6.46 4.18
C ASN A 132 9.29 5.87 2.84
N TYR A 133 8.49 4.96 2.28
CA TYR A 133 8.72 4.46 0.93
C TYR A 133 8.59 5.57 -0.12
N PHE A 134 7.51 6.36 -0.13
CA PHE A 134 7.32 7.43 -1.12
C PHE A 134 8.42 8.49 -1.07
N LYS A 135 8.96 8.82 0.12
CA LYS A 135 10.13 9.70 0.27
C LYS A 135 11.36 9.20 -0.50
N THR A 136 11.48 7.90 -0.74
CA THR A 136 12.57 7.33 -1.58
C THR A 136 12.28 7.39 -3.07
N GLN A 137 11.03 7.63 -3.47
CA GLN A 137 10.57 7.63 -4.87
C GLN A 137 10.50 9.04 -5.47
N VAL A 138 10.42 10.07 -4.64
CA VAL A 138 10.37 11.48 -5.06
C VAL A 138 11.54 12.26 -4.48
N SER A 139 11.93 13.34 -5.15
CA SER A 139 12.98 14.24 -4.65
C SER A 139 12.36 15.47 -3.97
N ASN A 140 13.07 16.01 -2.98
CA ASN A 140 12.67 17.25 -2.34
C ASN A 140 12.65 18.39 -3.37
N GLY A 141 11.59 19.21 -3.38
CA GLY A 141 11.41 20.31 -4.32
C GLY A 141 10.77 19.94 -5.66
N THR A 142 10.57 18.64 -5.94
CA THR A 142 9.89 18.20 -7.19
C THR A 142 8.48 18.77 -7.26
N VAL A 143 8.08 19.24 -8.45
CA VAL A 143 6.73 19.74 -8.70
C VAL A 143 5.88 18.63 -9.32
N TYR A 144 4.78 18.29 -8.65
CA TYR A 144 3.80 17.32 -9.10
C TYR A 144 2.40 17.96 -9.10
N LYS A 145 1.75 18.03 -10.26
CA LYS A 145 0.41 18.63 -10.45
C LYS A 145 0.22 20.02 -9.80
N GLY A 146 1.27 20.86 -9.86
CA GLY A 146 1.23 22.21 -9.28
C GLY A 146 1.50 22.26 -7.77
N TYR A 147 1.91 21.15 -7.15
CA TYR A 147 2.38 21.08 -5.78
C TYR A 147 3.88 20.79 -5.75
N ARG A 148 4.62 21.57 -4.97
CA ARG A 148 6.02 21.31 -4.63
C ARG A 148 6.06 20.34 -3.46
N VAL A 149 6.76 19.23 -3.64
CA VAL A 149 6.96 18.21 -2.60
C VAL A 149 8.03 18.67 -1.63
N ASN A 150 7.75 18.60 -0.33
CA ASN A 150 8.70 18.88 0.73
C ASN A 150 8.89 17.63 1.59
N LEU A 151 10.13 17.14 1.64
CA LEU A 151 10.52 15.95 2.38
C LEU A 151 11.21 16.39 3.67
N SER A 152 10.58 16.13 4.81
CA SER A 152 11.14 16.39 6.13
C SER A 152 10.96 15.15 7.02
N ASN A 153 10.38 15.30 8.21
CA ASN A 153 9.94 14.15 9.01
C ASN A 153 8.83 13.38 8.26
N THR A 154 7.86 14.10 7.71
CA THR A 154 6.80 13.57 6.83
C THR A 154 6.96 14.06 5.38
N ILE A 155 6.04 13.66 4.50
CA ILE A 155 5.86 14.23 3.16
C ILE A 155 4.77 15.31 3.22
N THR A 156 5.12 16.54 2.86
CA THR A 156 4.15 17.64 2.75
C THR A 156 4.20 18.25 1.36
N PHE A 157 3.19 19.06 1.03
CA PHE A 157 3.05 19.67 -0.27
C PHE A 157 2.93 21.18 -0.11
N THR A 158 3.35 21.97 -1.08
CA THR A 158 3.07 23.41 -1.11
C THR A 158 2.58 23.80 -2.48
N LYS A 159 1.51 24.58 -2.56
CA LYS A 159 0.94 24.97 -3.85
C LYS A 159 1.90 25.94 -4.55
N VAL A 160 2.34 25.59 -5.76
CA VAL A 160 3.19 26.45 -6.58
C VAL A 160 2.33 27.59 -7.11
N ARG A 161 2.69 28.83 -6.77
CA ARG A 161 2.03 30.02 -7.34
C ARG A 161 2.48 30.17 -8.79
N SER A 162 1.56 30.51 -9.69
CA SER A 162 1.78 30.63 -11.15
C SER A 162 2.84 31.64 -11.61
N LYS A 163 3.51 32.36 -10.70
CA LYS A 163 4.59 33.31 -11.01
C LYS A 163 6.01 32.71 -11.00
N GLU A 164 6.20 31.42 -10.71
CA GLU A 164 7.51 30.75 -10.80
C GLU A 164 7.77 30.09 -12.17
N ARG A 165 7.26 30.68 -13.26
CA ARG A 165 7.80 30.45 -14.62
C ARG A 165 8.77 31.57 -14.97
N ILE A 166 9.92 31.62 -14.32
CA ILE A 166 11.01 32.52 -14.74
C ILE A 166 12.35 31.77 -14.70
N ALA A 167 12.94 31.72 -15.90
CA ALA A 167 14.35 31.51 -16.22
C ALA A 167 15.00 30.17 -15.89
N ILE A 168 15.06 29.30 -16.90
CA ILE A 168 16.36 28.71 -17.27
C ILE A 168 16.54 29.09 -18.75
N ASN A 169 17.42 30.06 -18.97
CA ASN A 169 18.01 30.39 -20.27
C ASN A 169 19.15 29.39 -20.53
#